data_AF-A0A2D0L1K3-F1
#
_entry.id   AF-A0A2D0L1K3-F1
#
_cell.length_a   1.000
_cell.length_b   1.000
_cell.length_c   1.000
_cell.angle_alpha   90.00
_cell.angle_beta   90.00
_cell.angle_gamma   90.00
#
_symmetry.space_group_name_H-M   'P 1'
#
loop_
_entity.id
_entity.type
_entity.pdbx_description
1 polymer ?
#
loop_
_entity_poly.entity_id
_entity_poly.type
_entity_poly.pdbx_seq_one_letter_code
_entity_poly.pdbx_strand_id
1 'polypeptide(L)' 'MVESKILVQLRSIAALRKRGATLAAVSREARLSSSTLANILSRPWPKGEWIIVHPSEI' A
#
# COMPACT_ATOMS: atom_id res chain seq x y z
N MET A 1 7.34 16.69 -11.73
CA MET A 1 7.14 16.00 -10.42
C MET A 1 5.74 15.37 -10.35
N VAL A 2 5.40 14.47 -11.29
CA VAL A 2 4.10 13.77 -11.29
C VAL A 2 4.28 12.31 -11.75
N GLU A 3 5.24 12.07 -12.65
CA GLU A 3 5.59 10.73 -13.16
C GLU A 3 6.08 9.75 -12.07
N SER A 4 6.81 10.22 -11.05
CA SER A 4 7.30 9.34 -9.99
C SER A 4 6.19 8.77 -9.10
N LYS A 5 5.05 9.47 -8.96
CA LYS A 5 3.96 9.10 -8.06
C LYS A 5 3.19 7.87 -8.56
N ILE A 6 2.94 7.78 -9.87
CA ILE A 6 2.24 6.65 -10.49
C ILE A 6 3.10 5.38 -10.41
N LEU A 7 4.39 5.49 -10.70
CA LEU A 7 5.32 4.36 -10.66
C LEU A 7 5.42 3.74 -9.26
N VAL A 8 5.40 4.59 -8.24
CA VAL A 8 5.48 4.18 -6.83
C VAL A 8 4.20 3.44 -6.38
N GLN A 9 3.03 3.85 -6.86
CA GLN A 9 1.77 3.16 -6.60
C GLN A 9 1.72 1.80 -7.29
N LEU A 10 2.13 1.78 -8.56
CA LEU A 10 2.17 0.57 -9.39
C LEU A 10 3.07 -0.51 -8.77
N ARG A 11 4.26 -0.17 -8.25
CA ARG A 11 5.15 -1.15 -7.60
C ARG A 11 4.53 -1.74 -6.34
N SER A 12 3.78 -0.98 -5.55
CA SER A 12 3.14 -1.46 -4.32
C SER A 12 2.01 -2.43 -4.64
N ILE A 13 1.17 -2.09 -5.63
CA ILE A 13 0.12 -2.98 -6.13
C ILE A 13 0.72 -4.24 -6.78
N ALA A 14 1.82 -4.11 -7.52
CA ALA A 14 2.53 -5.24 -8.11
C ALA A 14 3.15 -6.16 -7.03
N ALA A 15 3.71 -5.58 -5.96
CA ALA A 15 4.24 -6.34 -4.83
C ALA A 15 3.14 -7.12 -4.10
N LEU A 16 1.97 -6.51 -3.90
CA LEU A 16 0.79 -7.18 -3.35
C LEU A 16 0.34 -8.36 -4.22
N ARG A 17 0.21 -8.13 -5.54
CA ARG A 17 -0.18 -9.18 -6.50
C ARG A 17 0.82 -10.32 -6.52
N LYS A 18 2.13 -10.03 -6.44
CA LYS A 18 3.20 -11.04 -6.38
C LYS A 18 3.12 -11.88 -5.10
N ARG A 19 2.65 -11.31 -3.98
CA ARG A 19 2.43 -12.00 -2.70
C ARG A 19 1.07 -12.70 -2.61
N GLY A 20 0.21 -12.57 -3.62
CA GLY A 20 -1.18 -13.05 -3.56
C GLY A 20 -2.05 -12.29 -2.55
N ALA A 21 -1.58 -11.15 -2.04
CA ALA A 21 -2.29 -10.33 -1.08
C ALA A 21 -3.16 -9.29 -1.81
N THR A 22 -4.35 -9.03 -1.27
CA THR A 22 -5.23 -7.96 -1.74
C THR A 22 -5.15 -6.77 -0.81
N LEU A 23 -5.52 -5.59 -1.29
CA LEU A 23 -5.70 -4.39 -0.45
C LEU A 23 -6.58 -4.66 0.78
N ALA A 24 -7.59 -5.52 0.65
CA ALA A 24 -8.46 -5.92 1.75
C ALA A 24 -7.76 -6.83 2.78
N ALA A 25 -6.88 -7.73 2.33
CA ALA A 25 -6.07 -8.56 3.22
C ALA A 25 -5.09 -7.69 4.02
N VAL A 26 -4.39 -6.78 3.33
CA VAL A 26 -3.47 -5.81 3.94
C VAL A 26 -4.18 -4.93 4.96
N SER A 27 -5.39 -4.45 4.64
CA SER A 27 -6.22 -3.67 5.58
C SER A 27 -6.55 -4.44 6.86
N ARG A 28 -6.89 -5.74 6.73
CA ARG A 28 -7.19 -6.61 7.88
C ARG A 28 -5.95 -6.90 8.72
N GLU A 29 -4.82 -7.13 8.07
CA GLU A 29 -3.55 -7.48 8.72
C GLU A 29 -2.92 -6.27 9.42
N ALA A 30 -2.89 -5.11 8.75
CA ALA A 30 -2.41 -3.86 9.32
C ALA A 30 -3.39 -3.20 10.31
N ARG A 31 -4.60 -3.75 10.50
CA ARG A 31 -5.72 -3.15 11.27
C ARG A 31 -6.04 -1.70 10.86
N LEU A 32 -5.83 -1.36 9.60
CA LEU A 32 -6.08 -0.03 9.06
C LEU A 32 -7.41 -0.01 8.30
N SER A 33 -8.15 1.09 8.44
CA SER A 33 -9.37 1.28 7.65
C SER A 33 -9.06 1.38 6.15
N SER A 34 -9.98 0.92 5.30
CA SER A 34 -9.83 1.00 3.83
C SER A 34 -9.60 2.43 3.34
N SER A 35 -10.19 3.42 4.01
CA SER A 35 -10.03 4.85 3.71
C SER A 35 -8.65 5.38 4.13
N THR A 36 -8.06 4.87 5.22
CA THR A 36 -6.67 5.17 5.60
C THR A 36 -5.70 4.59 4.57
N LEU A 37 -5.93 3.35 4.14
CA LEU A 37 -5.05 2.67 3.18
C LEU A 37 -5.15 3.29 1.77
N ALA A 38 -6.36 3.70 1.36
CA ALA A 38 -6.56 4.47 0.14
C ALA A 38 -5.94 5.87 0.22
N ASN A 39 -5.93 6.50 1.39
CA ASN A 39 -5.24 7.78 1.61
C ASN A 39 -3.73 7.65 1.49
N ILE A 40 -3.16 6.54 1.97
CA ILE A 40 -1.75 6.19 1.81
C ILE A 40 -1.38 6.01 0.33
N LEU A 41 -2.30 5.48 -0.48
CA LEU A 41 -2.09 5.33 -1.93
C LEU A 41 -2.31 6.65 -2.69
N SER A 42 -3.22 7.50 -2.23
CA SER A 42 -3.51 8.77 -2.89
C SER A 42 -2.53 9.88 -2.52
N ARG A 43 -1.84 9.80 -1.38
CA ARG A 43 -0.81 10.77 -0.95
C ARG A 43 0.56 10.11 -0.80
N PRO A 44 1.65 10.70 -1.32
CA PRO A 44 2.98 10.11 -1.22
C PRO A 44 3.42 10.08 0.24
N TRP A 45 3.32 8.90 0.87
CA TRP A 45 3.65 8.71 2.27
C TRP A 45 4.54 7.47 2.40
N PRO A 46 5.88 7.64 2.42
CA PRO A 46 6.83 6.52 2.35
C PRO A 46 6.62 5.45 3.42
N LYS A 47 6.24 5.86 4.63
CA LYS A 47 5.88 4.95 5.73
C LYS A 47 4.61 4.15 5.47
N GLY A 48 3.60 4.81 4.88
CA GLY A 48 2.34 4.14 4.56
C GLY A 48 2.52 3.10 3.46
N GLU A 49 3.33 3.39 2.44
CA GLU A 49 3.64 2.41 1.40
C GLU A 49 4.40 1.20 1.94
N TRP A 50 5.29 1.42 2.92
CA TRP A 50 5.98 0.35 3.64
C TRP A 50 5.00 -0.60 4.34
N ILE A 51 4.00 -0.05 5.03
CA ILE A 51 2.92 -0.81 5.68
C ILE A 51 2.16 -1.67 4.66
N ILE A 52 1.96 -1.17 3.44
CA ILE A 52 1.27 -1.93 2.38
C ILE A 52 2.13 -3.08 1.87
N VAL A 53 3.45 -2.90 1.77
CA VAL A 53 4.36 -3.96 1.33
C VAL A 53 4.66 -4.95 2.45
N HIS A 54 4.62 -4.52 3.71
CA HIS A 54 4.97 -5.27 4.91
C HIS A 54 3.85 -5.22 5.98
N PRO A 55 2.64 -5.72 5.68
CA PRO A 55 1.52 -5.65 6.62
C PRO A 55 1.74 -6.48 7.89
N SER A 56 2.57 -7.53 7.83
CA SER A 56 2.86 -8.43 8.94
C SER A 56 3.92 -7.90 9.93
N GLU A 57 4.58 -6.79 9.62
CA GLU A 57 5.64 -6.19 10.45
C GLU A 57 5.15 -4.98 11.27
N ILE A 58 3.82 -4.85 11.45
CA ILE A 58 3.14 -3.68 12.06
C ILE A 58 2.64 -4.00 13.47
#